data_AF-A0A8X6TKC9-F1
#
_entry.id   AF-A0A8X6TKC9-F1
#
_cell.length_a   1.000
_cell.length_b   1.000
_cell.length_c   1.000
_cell.angle_alpha   90.00
_cell.angle_beta   90.00
_cell.angle_gamma   90.00
#
_symmetry.space_group_name_H-M   'P 1'
#
loop_
_entity.id
_entity.type
_entity.pdbx_description
1 polymer ?
#
loop_
_entity_poly.entity_id
_entity_poly.type
_entity_poly.pdbx_seq_one_letter_code
_entity_poly.pdbx_strand_id
1 'polypeptide(L)' 'MEKNILVTPFDIEVYEATGTVCADTAASQSVGGELMFTFLKNHGQKFSELYISRCLADGQQSIPLVQMATVPITVSG' A
#
# COMPACT_ATOMS: atom_id res chain seq x y z
N MET A 1 14.25 -11.82 20.29
CA MET A 1 14.90 -12.03 18.98
C MET A 1 14.38 -10.93 18.07
N GLU A 2 15.12 -9.84 17.92
CA GLU A 2 14.75 -8.76 17.01
C GLU A 2 14.83 -9.31 15.58
N LYS A 3 13.69 -9.33 14.87
CA LYS A 3 13.70 -9.59 13.43
C LYS A 3 14.29 -8.35 12.77
N ASN A 4 15.56 -8.41 12.40
CA ASN A 4 16.14 -7.52 11.41
C ASN A 4 15.46 -7.83 10.07
N ILE A 5 14.34 -7.16 9.81
CA ILE A 5 13.73 -7.14 8.48
C ILE A 5 14.67 -6.29 7.63
N LEU A 6 15.43 -6.95 6.75
CA LEU A 6 16.12 -6.29 5.64
C LEU A 6 15.04 -5.71 4.72
N VAL A 7 14.67 -4.47 4.97
CA VAL A 7 13.81 -3.72 4.07
C VAL A 7 14.71 -3.20 2.95
N THR A 8 14.65 -3.84 1.77
CA THR A 8 15.25 -3.27 0.57
C THR A 8 14.27 -2.24 0.01
N PRO A 9 14.60 -0.93 0.03
CA PRO A 9 13.77 0.09 -0.58
C PRO A 9 13.83 -0.02 -2.11
N PHE A 10 12.71 0.23 -2.77
CA PHE A 10 12.59 0.35 -4.22
C PHE A 10 12.05 1.72 -4.57
N ASP A 11 12.66 2.36 -5.56
CA ASP A 11 12.07 3.56 -6.15
C ASP A 11 11.02 3.16 -7.17
N ILE A 12 9.84 3.76 -7.04
CA ILE A 12 8.72 3.52 -7.91
C ILE A 12 8.22 4.83 -8.51
N GLU A 13 7.58 4.69 -9.66
CA GLU A 13 6.80 5.72 -10.30
C GLU A 13 5.36 5.24 -10.45
N VAL A 14 4.42 6.09 -10.05
CA VAL A 14 2.98 5.90 -10.19
C VAL A 14 2.44 7.12 -10.92
N TYR A 15 2.11 6.95 -12.20
CA TYR A 15 1.88 8.06 -13.13
C TYR A 15 3.09 8.99 -13.18
N GLU A 16 2.96 10.25 -12.80
CA GLU A 16 4.05 11.25 -12.72
C GLU A 16 4.68 11.38 -11.32
N ALA A 17 4.16 10.66 -10.32
CA ALA A 17 4.67 10.73 -8.96
C ALA A 17 5.75 9.66 -8.71
N THR A 18 6.90 10.10 -8.20
CA THR A 18 7.97 9.21 -7.75
C THR A 18 7.97 9.07 -6.23
N GLY A 19 8.41 7.92 -5.75
CA GLY A 19 8.56 7.68 -4.32
C GLY A 19 9.27 6.38 -4.03
N THR A 20 9.68 6.20 -2.78
CA THR A 20 10.36 4.99 -2.33
C THR A 20 9.40 4.12 -1.53
N VAL A 21 9.41 2.82 -1.77
CA VAL A 21 8.58 1.83 -1.07
C VAL A 21 9.43 0.71 -0.49
N CYS A 22 8.85 0.00 0.47
CA CYS A 22 9.45 -1.17 1.09
C CYS A 22 8.92 -2.43 0.39
N ALA A 23 9.80 -3.35 -0.01
CA ALA A 23 9.35 -4.69 -0.36
C ALA A 23 8.96 -5.46 0.90
N ASP A 24 7.67 -5.81 1.00
CA ASP A 24 7.11 -6.63 2.07
C ASP A 24 6.57 -7.93 1.47
N THR A 25 7.34 -9.02 1.56
CA THR A 25 6.94 -10.33 1.04
C THR A 25 5.77 -10.95 1.79
N ALA A 26 5.40 -10.43 2.97
CA ALA A 26 4.23 -10.88 3.72
C ALA A 26 2.94 -10.15 3.30
N ALA A 27 3.05 -9.04 2.55
CA ALA A 27 1.90 -8.29 2.07
C ALA A 27 1.35 -8.90 0.76
N SER A 28 0.04 -9.09 0.69
CA SER A 28 -0.65 -9.52 -0.54
C SER A 28 -1.05 -8.34 -1.44
N GLN A 29 -1.01 -7.13 -0.89
CA GLN A 29 -1.46 -5.88 -1.53
C GLN A 29 -0.52 -4.75 -1.11
N SER A 30 -0.31 -3.78 -2.00
CA SER A 30 0.40 -2.55 -1.67
C SER A 30 -0.48 -1.67 -0.76
N VAL A 31 0.12 -1.04 0.25
CA VAL A 31 -0.56 -0.12 1.16
C VAL A 31 -0.02 1.28 0.96
N GLY A 32 -0.91 2.20 0.56
CA GLY A 32 -0.59 3.62 0.42
C GLY A 32 -1.09 4.43 1.61
N GLY A 33 -0.34 5.46 2.01
CA GLY A 33 -0.80 6.46 2.97
C GLY A 33 -1.71 7.53 2.35
N GLU A 34 -2.14 8.48 3.17
CA GLU A 34 -3.08 9.54 2.77
C GLU A 34 -2.56 10.43 1.62
N LEU A 35 -1.24 10.65 1.55
CA LEU A 35 -0.61 11.39 0.45
C LEU A 35 -0.81 10.69 -0.90
N MET A 36 -0.56 9.38 -0.96
CA MET A 36 -0.78 8.57 -2.16
C MET A 36 -2.27 8.53 -2.52
N PHE A 37 -3.14 8.32 -1.52
CA PHE A 37 -4.58 8.35 -1.73
C PHE A 37 -5.06 9.67 -2.36
N THR A 38 -4.61 10.80 -1.81
CA THR A 38 -4.97 12.14 -2.28
C THR A 38 -4.45 12.40 -3.68
N PHE A 39 -3.19 12.04 -3.96
CA PHE A 39 -2.60 12.13 -5.28
C PHE A 39 -3.43 11.35 -6.32
N LEU A 40 -3.71 10.07 -6.05
CA LEU A 40 -4.47 9.22 -6.96
C LEU A 40 -5.89 9.75 -7.19
N LYS A 41 -6.55 10.23 -6.14
CA LYS A 41 -7.88 10.84 -6.23
C LYS A 41 -7.86 12.12 -7.09
N ASN A 42 -6.86 12.98 -6.94
CA ASN A 42 -6.68 14.18 -7.75
C ASN A 42 -6.33 13.86 -9.20
N HIS A 43 -5.60 12.75 -9.43
CA HIS A 43 -5.33 12.19 -10.76
C HIS A 43 -6.58 11.52 -11.39
N GLY A 44 -7.71 11.50 -10.69
CA GLY A 44 -8.98 10.98 -11.20
C GLY A 44 -9.16 9.46 -11.04
N GLN A 45 -8.35 8.81 -10.21
CA GLN A 45 -8.52 7.38 -9.93
C GLN A 45 -9.81 7.10 -9.20
N LYS A 46 -10.46 6.01 -9.63
CA LYS A 46 -11.66 5.49 -8.98
C LYS A 46 -11.25 4.44 -7.97
N PHE A 47 -11.79 4.55 -6.78
CA PHE A 47 -11.61 3.58 -5.72
C PHE A 47 -12.86 2.70 -5.60
N SER A 48 -12.66 1.40 -5.44
CA SER A 48 -13.67 0.50 -4.92
C SER A 48 -13.57 0.43 -3.40
N GLU A 49 -14.69 0.12 -2.75
CA GLU A 49 -14.71 -0.18 -1.33
C GLU A 49 -14.63 -1.70 -1.13
N LEU A 50 -13.79 -2.12 -0.19
CA LEU A 50 -13.58 -3.53 0.13
C LEU A 50 -13.54 -3.72 1.65
N TYR A 51 -14.19 -4.79 2.13
CA TYR A 51 -14.02 -5.26 3.49
C TYR A 51 -12.79 -6.16 3.56
N ILE A 52 -11.78 -5.79 4.35
CA ILE A 52 -10.59 -6.62 4.58
C ILE A 52 -10.67 -7.25 5.96
N SER A 53 -10.34 -8.54 6.08
CA SER A 53 -10.20 -9.17 7.40
C SER A 53 -8.81 -8.89 7.95
N ARG A 54 -8.72 -8.25 9.12
CA ARG A 54 -7.45 -7.92 9.77
C ARG A 54 -7.44 -8.48 11.18
N CYS A 55 -6.42 -9.29 11.49
CA CYS A 55 -6.08 -9.65 12.85
C CYS A 55 -5.24 -8.51 13.45
N LEU A 56 -5.77 -7.86 14.49
CA LEU A 56 -5.07 -6.84 15.26
C LEU A 56 -4.02 -7.49 16.18
N ALA A 57 -3.07 -6.70 16.66
CA ALA A 57 -1.97 -7.20 17.49
C ALA A 57 -2.43 -7.80 18.82
N ASP A 58 -3.62 -7.41 19.30
CA ASP A 58 -4.29 -7.95 20.48
C ASP A 58 -5.10 -9.24 20.19
N GLY A 59 -5.05 -9.74 18.95
CA GLY A 59 -5.77 -10.92 18.50
C GLY A 59 -7.22 -10.67 18.11
N GLN A 60 -7.72 -9.42 18.21
CA GLN A 60 -9.06 -9.10 17.75
C GLN A 60 -9.13 -9.13 16.22
N GLN A 61 -10.25 -9.62 15.69
CA GLN A 61 -10.53 -9.48 14.27
C GLN A 61 -11.29 -8.17 14.04
N SER A 62 -10.82 -7.41 13.06
CA SER A 62 -11.52 -6.23 12.54
C SER A 62 -11.79 -6.44 11.06
N ILE A 63 -12.94 -5.95 10.60
CA ILE A 63 -13.31 -5.98 9.18
C ILE A 63 -13.52 -4.54 8.69
N PRO A 64 -12.45 -3.73 8.60
CA PRO A 64 -12.60 -2.36 8.14
C PRO A 64 -13.00 -2.32 6.66
N LEU A 65 -13.82 -1.33 6.34
CA LEU A 65 -14.03 -0.89 4.96
C LEU A 65 -12.79 -0.07 4.55
N VAL A 66 -12.13 -0.50 3.49
CA VAL A 66 -10.97 0.20 2.91
C VAL A 66 -11.23 0.56 1.46
N GLN A 67 -10.53 1.59 0.99
CA GLN A 67 -10.58 2.04 -0.39
C GLN A 67 -9.41 1.43 -1.16
N MET A 68 -9.71 0.80 -2.29
CA MET A 68 -8.73 0.11 -3.14
C MET A 68 -8.80 0.67 -4.55
N ALA A 69 -7.65 0.89 -5.17
CA ALA A 69 -7.52 1.22 -6.58
C ALA A 69 -6.42 0.36 -7.20
N THR A 70 -6.58 0.04 -8.48
CA THR A 70 -5.54 -0.59 -9.29
C THR A 70 -4.88 0.50 -10.11
N VAL A 71 -3.56 0.64 -9.96
CA VAL A 71 -2.76 1.66 -10.65
C VAL A 71 -1.56 1.00 -11.32
N PRO A 72 -1.08 1.54 -12.46
CA PRO A 72 0.19 1.11 -13.01
C PRO A 72 1.33 1.58 -12.10
N ILE A 73 2.32 0.71 -11.89
CA ILE A 73 3.53 1.01 -11.14
C ILE A 73 4.71 0.64 -12.02
N THR A 74 5.64 1.58 -12.21
CA THR A 74 6.96 1.29 -12.76
C THR A 74 7.93 1.17 -11.59
N VAL A 75 8.67 0.07 -11.53
CA VAL A 75 9.71 -0.14 -10.52
C VAL A 75 11.06 0.13 -11.16
N SER A 76 11.81 1.06 -10.59
CA SER A 76 13.21 1.30 -10.95
C SER A 76 14.10 0.57 -9.94
N GLY A 77 15.07 -0.19 -10.43
CA GLY A 77 15.98 -1.00 -9.62
C GLY A 77 17.39 -1.03 -10.18
#